data_AF-A0A815WJF6-F1
#
_entry.id   AF-A0A815WJF6-F1
#
_cell.length_a   1.000
_cell.length_b   1.000
_cell.length_c   1.000
_cell.angle_alpha   90.00
_cell.angle_beta   90.00
_cell.angle_gamma   90.00
#
_symmetry.space_group_name_H-M   'P 1'
#
loop_
_entity.id
_entity.type
_entity.pdbx_description
1 polymer ?
#
loop_
_entity_poly.entity_id
_entity_poly.type
_entity_poly.pdbx_seq_one_letter_code
_entity_poly.pdbx_strand_id
1 'polypeptide(L)'
;MCLLRDCDVDEEFPDSDDETLDPNFEETEEDKLSTNDNFSLNFMKKVVEFYDARYSTGRKRHTWKSTKHRLSTVPHQEYMTGFRHYIEQHGTKREKLNIIGDFVYDKFEEARERVLPVNDHDLRRWAL
;
A
#
# COMPACT_ATOMS: atom_id res chain seq x y z
N MET A 1 26.76 -39.44 -53.88
CA MET A 1 27.19 -38.06 -53.54
C MET A 1 26.30 -37.59 -52.42
N CYS A 2 26.82 -37.57 -51.19
CA CYS A 2 26.15 -36.96 -50.05
C CYS A 2 26.41 -35.45 -50.11
N LEU A 3 25.36 -34.64 -50.19
CA LEU A 3 25.46 -33.21 -49.93
C LEU A 3 24.93 -32.99 -48.52
N LEU A 4 25.84 -32.98 -47.55
CA LEU A 4 25.62 -32.27 -46.30
C LEU A 4 25.59 -30.78 -46.64
N ARG A 5 24.49 -30.11 -46.29
CA ARG A 5 24.45 -28.66 -46.05
C ARG A 5 23.83 -28.46 -44.69
N ASP A 6 24.69 -28.57 -43.68
CA ASP A 6 24.53 -27.87 -42.42
C ASP A 6 24.92 -26.41 -42.69
N CYS A 7 23.95 -25.49 -42.58
CA CYS A 7 24.21 -24.05 -42.50
C CYS A 7 23.20 -23.43 -41.51
N ASP A 8 23.72 -23.18 -40.31
CA ASP A 8 23.56 -21.96 -39.50
C ASP A 8 22.20 -21.67 -38.86
N VAL A 9 21.99 -22.29 -37.69
CA VAL A 9 21.17 -21.74 -36.61
C VAL A 9 22.12 -20.97 -35.68
N ASP A 10 22.14 -19.66 -35.78
CA ASP A 10 22.65 -18.77 -34.74
C ASP A 10 21.64 -17.62 -34.58
N GLU A 11 20.51 -17.94 -33.94
CA GLU A 11 19.58 -16.96 -33.40
C GLU A 11 20.06 -16.60 -31.99
N GLU A 12 21.07 -15.73 -31.90
CA GLU A 12 21.49 -15.14 -30.63
C GLU A 12 20.35 -14.22 -30.13
N PHE A 13 19.56 -14.73 -29.19
CA PHE A 13 18.70 -13.92 -28.35
C PHE A 13 19.58 -13.16 -27.36
N PRO A 14 19.63 -11.81 -27.40
CA PRO A 14 20.33 -11.07 -26.37
C PRO A 14 19.54 -11.21 -25.05
N ASP A 15 20.19 -11.80 -24.04
CA ASP A 15 19.75 -11.77 -22.65
C ASP A 15 19.63 -10.30 -22.20
N SER A 16 18.40 -9.82 -22.16
CA SER A 16 18.04 -8.49 -21.67
C SER A 16 17.83 -8.56 -20.16
N ASP A 17 18.89 -8.84 -19.41
CA ASP A 17 18.93 -8.66 -17.97
C ASP A 17 19.57 -7.30 -17.66
N ASP A 18 18.83 -6.22 -17.94
CA ASP A 18 19.09 -4.91 -17.31
C ASP A 18 17.86 -4.56 -16.48
N GLU A 19 17.89 -4.98 -15.21
CA GLU A 19 16.99 -4.47 -14.19
C GLU A 19 17.24 -2.97 -14.00
N THR A 20 16.60 -2.16 -14.84
CA THR A 20 16.46 -0.74 -14.61
C THR A 20 15.54 -0.57 -13.39
N LEU A 21 16.12 -0.62 -12.20
CA LEU A 21 15.51 -0.11 -10.99
C LEU A 21 15.06 1.32 -11.27
N ASP A 22 13.74 1.53 -11.29
CA ASP A 22 13.13 2.85 -11.45
C ASP A 22 13.73 3.80 -10.40
N PRO A 23 14.50 4.83 -10.80
CA PRO A 23 15.14 5.75 -9.87
C PRO A 23 14.13 6.66 -9.16
N ASN A 24 12.83 6.55 -9.46
CA ASN A 24 11.77 7.35 -8.86
C ASN A 24 11.13 6.72 -7.61
N PHE A 25 11.85 5.84 -6.89
CA PHE A 25 11.54 5.53 -5.49
C PHE A 25 12.02 6.68 -4.59
N GLU A 26 11.50 7.89 -4.80
CA GLU A 26 11.54 8.93 -3.76
C GLU A 26 10.53 8.53 -2.68
N GLU A 27 10.99 7.70 -1.75
CA GLU A 27 10.37 7.56 -0.44
C GLU A 27 10.46 8.94 0.23
N THR A 28 9.41 9.73 0.06
CA THR A 28 9.33 11.07 0.62
C THR A 28 9.53 10.94 2.14
N GLU A 29 10.42 11.74 2.73
CA GLU A 29 10.81 11.68 4.14
C GLU A 29 9.63 11.78 5.14
N GLU A 30 8.41 12.03 4.67
CA GLU A 30 7.17 12.01 5.43
C GLU A 30 6.77 10.60 5.90
N ASP A 31 7.30 9.51 5.31
CA ASP A 31 7.00 8.12 5.72
C ASP A 31 7.81 7.61 6.93
N LYS A 32 8.72 8.43 7.49
CA LYS A 32 9.52 8.06 8.68
C LYS A 32 8.73 8.02 10.00
N LEU A 33 7.42 8.26 9.97
CA LEU A 33 6.53 7.91 11.09
C LEU A 33 5.90 6.52 10.93
N SER A 34 6.60 5.60 10.27
CA SER A 34 6.29 4.16 10.30
C SER A 34 6.68 3.55 11.65
N THR A 35 6.08 4.07 12.73
CA THR A 35 6.11 3.40 14.03
C THR A 35 5.15 2.23 13.97
N ASN A 36 5.74 1.04 13.88
CA ASN A 36 5.17 -0.31 13.78
C ASN A 36 4.25 -0.73 14.93
N ASP A 37 3.27 0.08 15.28
CA ASP A 37 2.12 -0.35 16.04
C ASP A 37 0.93 -0.44 15.06
N ASN A 38 0.56 -1.66 14.68
CA ASN A 38 -0.59 -1.93 13.80
C ASN A 38 -1.90 -1.58 14.53
N PHE A 39 -2.19 -0.30 14.68
CA PHE A 39 -3.47 0.17 15.18
C PHE A 39 -4.55 -0.07 14.13
N SER A 40 -5.72 -0.56 14.54
CA SER A 40 -6.87 -0.62 13.63
C SER A 40 -7.34 0.79 13.26
N LEU A 41 -7.77 0.99 12.01
CA LEU A 41 -8.38 2.26 11.56
C LEU A 41 -9.51 2.73 12.50
N ASN A 42 -10.34 1.81 13.00
CA ASN A 42 -11.40 2.14 13.97
C ASN A 42 -10.86 2.63 15.30
N PHE A 43 -9.72 2.09 15.75
CA PHE A 43 -9.04 2.56 16.95
C PHE A 43 -8.49 3.98 16.73
N MET A 44 -7.78 4.21 15.62
CA MET A 44 -7.26 5.53 15.27
C MET A 44 -8.37 6.60 15.23
N LYS A 45 -9.51 6.29 14.60
CA LYS A 45 -10.70 7.17 14.57
C LYS A 45 -11.18 7.53 15.98
N LYS A 46 -11.36 6.53 16.85
CA LYS A 46 -11.79 6.75 18.24
C LYS A 46 -10.79 7.59 19.03
N VAL A 47 -9.49 7.39 18.80
CA VAL A 47 -8.44 8.14 19.46
C VAL A 47 -8.46 9.61 19.04
N VAL A 48 -8.52 9.88 17.73
CA VAL A 48 -8.59 11.24 17.19
C VAL A 48 -9.88 11.92 17.63
N GLU A 49 -11.01 11.24 17.54
CA GLU A 49 -12.31 11.75 18.00
C GLU A 49 -12.27 12.11 19.48
N PHE A 50 -11.71 11.26 20.33
CA PHE A 50 -11.57 11.57 21.76
C PHE A 50 -10.61 12.74 22.03
N TYR A 51 -9.49 12.82 21.31
CA TYR A 51 -8.53 13.90 21.49
C TYR A 51 -9.09 15.26 21.03
N ASP A 52 -9.79 15.26 19.90
CA ASP A 52 -10.42 16.45 19.32
C ASP A 52 -11.77 16.81 19.92
N ALA A 53 -12.41 15.87 20.62
CA ALA A 53 -13.69 16.08 21.26
C ALA A 53 -13.62 17.34 22.13
N ARG A 54 -14.43 18.32 21.72
CA ARG A 54 -14.74 19.47 22.55
C ARG A 54 -15.88 19.06 23.46
N TYR A 55 -15.73 19.28 24.76
CA TYR A 55 -16.83 19.03 25.68
C TYR A 55 -18.06 19.83 25.22
N SER A 56 -19.24 19.20 25.22
CA SER A 56 -20.52 19.84 24.91
C SER A 56 -20.82 21.06 25.80
N THR A 57 -20.10 21.21 26.91
CA THR A 57 -20.15 22.31 27.87
C THR A 57 -19.19 23.48 27.53
N GLY A 58 -18.58 23.51 26.35
CA GLY A 58 -17.70 24.59 25.90
C GLY A 58 -16.28 24.57 26.49
N ARG A 59 -15.92 23.51 27.22
CA ARG A 59 -14.55 23.35 27.79
C ARG A 59 -13.53 22.97 26.71
N LYS A 60 -12.27 23.34 26.97
CA LYS A 60 -11.10 23.11 26.11
C LYS A 60 -10.89 21.61 25.83
N ARG A 61 -10.26 21.31 24.70
CA ARG A 61 -9.85 19.97 24.23
C ARG A 61 -9.19 19.14 25.34
N HIS A 62 -9.30 17.82 25.23
CA HIS A 62 -8.61 16.91 26.13
C HIS A 62 -7.10 17.15 26.10
N THR A 63 -6.47 17.18 27.28
CA THR A 63 -5.01 17.30 27.38
C THR A 63 -4.36 15.97 27.07
N TRP A 64 -3.15 16.00 26.50
CA TRP A 64 -2.37 14.79 26.22
C TRP A 64 -2.23 13.87 27.44
N LYS A 65 -2.08 14.43 28.65
CA LYS A 65 -2.02 13.67 29.90
C LYS A 65 -3.30 12.84 30.16
N SER A 66 -4.47 13.42 29.88
CA SER A 66 -5.75 12.71 30.01
C SER A 66 -5.91 11.64 28.94
N THR A 67 -5.48 11.94 27.71
CA THR A 67 -5.50 11.01 26.59
C THR A 67 -4.59 9.81 26.85
N LYS A 68 -3.35 10.03 27.30
CA LYS A 68 -2.40 8.96 27.65
C LYS A 68 -2.89 8.07 28.79
N HIS A 69 -3.58 8.64 29.80
CA HIS A 69 -4.15 7.85 30.88
C HIS A 69 -5.28 6.92 30.39
N ARG A 70 -6.09 7.36 29.43
CA ARG A 70 -7.21 6.57 28.90
C ARG A 70 -6.80 5.63 27.77
N LEU A 71 -5.82 6.03 26.97
CA LEU A 71 -5.34 5.36 25.77
C LEU A 71 -3.83 5.12 25.92
N SER A 72 -3.48 4.27 26.89
CA SER A 72 -2.08 3.95 27.22
C SER A 72 -1.33 3.29 26.06
N THR A 73 -2.05 2.74 25.09
CA THR A 73 -1.51 2.12 23.88
C THR A 73 -0.84 3.13 22.94
N VAL A 74 -1.17 4.42 23.03
CA VAL A 74 -0.54 5.45 22.19
C VAL A 74 0.61 6.09 22.97
N PRO A 75 1.87 5.84 22.61
CA PRO A 75 3.01 6.20 23.46
C PRO A 75 3.34 7.70 23.42
N HIS A 76 3.21 8.33 22.25
CA HIS A 76 3.63 9.70 21.98
C HIS A 76 2.52 10.54 21.32
N GLN A 77 2.55 11.86 21.56
CA GLN A 77 1.55 12.78 21.02
C GLN A 77 1.63 12.92 19.49
N GLU A 78 2.82 12.72 18.92
CA GLU A 78 3.10 12.79 17.48
C GLU A 78 2.22 11.84 16.65
N TYR A 79 1.79 10.72 17.25
CA TYR A 79 0.87 9.77 16.63
C TYR A 79 -0.49 10.39 16.29
N MET A 80 -0.91 11.46 16.97
CA MET A 80 -2.17 12.14 16.62
C MET A 80 -2.12 12.74 15.22
N THR A 81 -0.97 13.28 14.81
CA THR A 81 -0.78 13.84 13.47
C THR A 81 -0.77 12.71 12.44
N GLY A 82 -0.04 11.62 12.73
CA GLY A 82 -0.03 10.43 11.87
C GLY A 82 -1.41 9.79 11.71
N PHE A 83 -2.19 9.66 12.79
CA PHE A 83 -3.54 9.12 12.73
C PHE A 83 -4.50 10.00 11.92
N ARG A 84 -4.42 11.33 12.03
CA ARG A 84 -5.21 12.23 11.18
C ARG A 84 -4.90 12.00 9.71
N HIS A 85 -3.60 12.00 9.37
CA HIS A 85 -3.14 11.80 8.01
C HIS A 85 -3.59 10.45 7.45
N TYR A 86 -3.41 9.37 8.21
CA TYR A 86 -3.85 8.03 7.82
C TYR A 86 -5.38 7.94 7.62
N ILE A 87 -6.17 8.60 8.48
CA ILE A 87 -7.64 8.63 8.35
C ILE A 87 -8.06 9.42 7.11
N GLU A 88 -7.46 10.59 6.88
CA GLU A 88 -7.72 11.44 5.71
C GLU A 88 -7.34 10.73 4.41
N GLN A 89 -6.22 10.01 4.42
CA GLN A 89 -5.77 9.20 3.29
C GLN A 89 -6.52 7.88 3.14
N HIS A 90 -7.44 7.50 4.04
CA HIS A 90 -8.12 6.21 4.02
C HIS A 90 -7.18 4.99 4.01
N GLY A 91 -6.07 5.07 4.75
CA GLY A 91 -5.07 4.00 4.86
C GLY A 91 -3.77 4.30 4.13
N THR A 92 -2.76 3.46 4.38
CA THR A 92 -1.43 3.58 3.77
C THR A 92 -1.46 3.23 2.29
N LYS A 93 -0.48 3.76 1.53
CA LYS A 93 -0.24 3.35 0.14
C LYS A 93 -0.12 1.83 0.02
N ARG A 94 0.59 1.18 0.94
CA ARG A 94 0.76 -0.27 0.99
C ARG A 94 -0.57 -1.02 1.13
N GLU A 95 -1.45 -0.61 2.05
CA GLU A 95 -2.75 -1.27 2.22
C GLU A 95 -3.63 -1.12 0.99
N LYS A 96 -3.63 0.06 0.35
CA LYS A 96 -4.36 0.27 -0.91
C LYS A 96 -3.83 -0.63 -2.02
N LEU A 97 -2.52 -0.73 -2.16
CA LEU A 97 -1.88 -1.61 -3.14
C LEU A 97 -2.20 -3.09 -2.87
N ASN A 98 -2.26 -3.50 -1.60
CA ASN A 98 -2.69 -4.86 -1.26
C ASN A 98 -4.13 -5.12 -1.69
N ILE A 99 -5.07 -4.20 -1.41
CA ILE A 99 -6.48 -4.33 -1.82
C ILE A 99 -6.60 -4.43 -3.35
N ILE A 100 -5.85 -3.60 -4.09
CA ILE A 100 -5.82 -3.66 -5.56
C ILE A 100 -5.24 -5.01 -6.01
N GLY A 101 -4.15 -5.46 -5.39
CA GLY A 101 -3.51 -6.74 -5.69
C GLY A 101 -4.46 -7.92 -5.49
N ASP A 102 -5.16 -7.97 -4.36
CA ASP A 102 -6.16 -9.00 -4.05
C ASP A 102 -7.29 -9.00 -5.11
N PHE A 103 -7.80 -7.83 -5.48
CA PHE A 103 -8.83 -7.71 -6.51
C PHE A 103 -8.37 -8.16 -7.91
N VAL A 104 -7.17 -7.74 -8.32
CA VAL A 104 -6.59 -8.14 -9.61
C VAL A 104 -6.37 -9.65 -9.64
N TYR A 105 -5.90 -10.23 -8.53
CA TYR A 105 -5.71 -11.66 -8.38
C TYR A 105 -7.04 -12.42 -8.51
N ASP A 106 -8.09 -11.98 -7.81
CA ASP A 106 -9.43 -12.58 -7.93
C ASP A 106 -9.95 -12.57 -9.37
N LYS A 107 -9.74 -11.45 -10.10
CA LYS A 107 -10.13 -11.35 -11.51
C LYS A 107 -9.31 -12.27 -12.41
N PHE A 108 -8.04 -12.45 -12.10
CA PHE A 108 -7.18 -13.38 -12.82
C PHE A 108 -7.62 -14.83 -12.62
N GLU A 109 -7.94 -15.23 -11.38
CA GLU A 109 -8.49 -16.55 -11.07
C GLU A 109 -9.80 -16.79 -11.83
N GLU A 110 -10.74 -15.84 -11.81
CA GLU A 110 -12.00 -15.91 -12.56
C GLU A 110 -11.77 -16.10 -14.07
N ALA A 111 -10.79 -15.40 -14.65
CA ALA A 111 -10.46 -15.52 -16.07
C ALA A 111 -9.86 -16.90 -16.38
N ARG A 112 -9.00 -17.42 -15.49
CA ARG A 112 -8.38 -18.74 -15.62
C ARG A 112 -9.42 -19.85 -15.56
N GLU A 113 -10.38 -19.78 -14.64
CA GLU A 113 -11.50 -20.73 -14.54
C GLU A 113 -12.34 -20.78 -15.82
N ARG A 114 -12.45 -19.65 -16.51
CA ARG A 114 -13.19 -19.52 -17.77
C ARG A 114 -12.34 -19.76 -19.01
N VAL A 115 -11.06 -20.10 -18.84
CA VAL A 115 -10.09 -20.32 -19.93
C VAL A 115 -10.02 -19.10 -20.86
N LEU A 116 -10.09 -17.90 -20.28
CA LEU A 116 -9.95 -16.63 -21.00
C LEU A 116 -8.48 -16.21 -21.03
N PRO A 117 -7.93 -15.79 -22.18
CA PRO A 117 -6.60 -15.20 -22.22
C PRO A 117 -6.63 -13.83 -21.55
N VAL A 118 -5.65 -13.58 -20.66
CA VAL A 118 -5.47 -12.31 -19.96
C VAL A 118 -4.26 -11.60 -20.57
N ASN A 119 -4.45 -10.36 -21.01
CA ASN A 119 -3.36 -9.53 -21.51
C ASN A 119 -2.98 -8.46 -20.49
N ASP A 120 -1.82 -7.83 -20.72
CA ASP A 120 -1.32 -6.70 -19.92
C ASP A 120 -2.34 -5.56 -19.78
N HIS A 121 -3.10 -5.30 -20.85
CA HIS A 121 -4.16 -4.29 -20.86
C HIS A 121 -5.29 -4.61 -19.87
N ASP A 122 -5.62 -5.90 -19.68
CA ASP A 122 -6.67 -6.34 -18.77
C ASP A 122 -6.21 -6.17 -17.31
N LEU A 123 -4.96 -6.53 -17.02
CA LEU A 123 -4.34 -6.31 -15.70
C LEU A 123 -4.33 -4.82 -15.33
N ARG A 124 -3.91 -3.95 -16.26
CA ARG A 124 -3.96 -2.49 -16.06
C ARG A 124 -5.38 -2.00 -15.81
N ARG A 125 -6.36 -2.52 -16.53
CA ARG A 125 -7.77 -2.14 -16.35
C ARG A 125 -8.32 -2.55 -14.98
N TRP A 126 -7.92 -3.69 -14.45
CA TRP A 126 -8.35 -4.15 -13.13
C TRP A 126 -7.63 -3.44 -11.98
N ALA A 127 -6.43 -2.92 -12.22
CA ALA A 127 -5.62 -2.22 -11.23
C ALA A 127 -5.93 -0.71 -11.07
N LEU A 128 -6.95 -0.19 -11.77
CA LEU A 128 -7.41 1.22 -11.72
C LEU A 128 -8.59 1.38 -10.76
#